data_AF-A0AAN0RYU8-F1
#
_entry.id   AF-A0AAN0RYU8-F1
#
_cell.length_a   1.000
_cell.length_b   1.000
_cell.length_c   1.000
_cell.angle_alpha   90.00
_cell.angle_beta   90.00
_cell.angle_gamma   90.00
#
_symmetry.space_group_name_H-M   'P 1'
#
loop_
_entity.id
_entity.type
_entity.pdbx_description
1 polymer ?
#
loop_
_entity_poly.entity_id
_entity_poly.type
_entity_poly.pdbx_seq_one_letter_code
_entity_poly.pdbx_strand_id
1 'polypeptide(L)'
;MITMDISTISLIELFDSFVSDGVIEKPRLFGLTDFSPASFDAAGYELVGDSSDFHFYEKAHVARYRGRAVDIIFKSYFLSGREIGNGIGVGPGVRLISLLRHYKAMRGLAHISDGGVKFYFSNDRRDGAVIFDDSLVVRFVKKTRHGGYLVRTIESDFDRTGNFKRIATGSVKSSMDFCNLFEAKGEFFGRGKCSAFDRLAKFYLT
;
A
#
# COMPACT_ATOMS: atom_id res chain seq x y z
N MET A 1 -32.90 -11.74 -14.26
CA MET A 1 -32.10 -10.75 -13.50
C MET A 1 -31.13 -11.51 -12.64
N ILE A 2 -29.84 -11.53 -13.00
CA ILE A 2 -28.81 -12.10 -12.14
C ILE A 2 -28.50 -11.02 -11.11
N THR A 3 -28.88 -11.25 -9.86
CA THR A 3 -28.38 -10.49 -8.73
C THR A 3 -26.86 -10.67 -8.70
N MET A 4 -26.11 -9.68 -9.19
CA MET A 4 -24.67 -9.61 -8.95
C MET A 4 -24.52 -9.45 -7.44
N ASP A 5 -24.09 -10.52 -6.77
CA ASP A 5 -23.62 -10.43 -5.39
C ASP A 5 -22.48 -9.41 -5.39
N ILE A 6 -22.73 -8.24 -4.80
CA ILE A 6 -21.70 -7.21 -4.67
C ILE A 6 -20.79 -7.72 -3.56
N SER A 7 -19.80 -8.52 -3.97
CA SER A 7 -18.73 -8.97 -3.09
C SER A 7 -18.15 -7.75 -2.37
N THR A 8 -18.28 -7.74 -1.05
CA THR A 8 -17.82 -6.61 -0.25
C THR A 8 -16.30 -6.58 -0.26
N ILE A 9 -15.72 -5.47 -0.74
CA ILE A 9 -14.26 -5.29 -0.77
C ILE A 9 -13.73 -5.30 0.67
N SER A 10 -12.76 -6.17 0.96
CA SER A 10 -12.05 -6.21 2.25
C SER A 10 -10.63 -5.67 2.09
N LEU A 11 -10.28 -4.60 2.82
CA LEU A 11 -8.95 -4.00 2.72
C LEU A 11 -7.83 -4.99 3.13
N ILE A 12 -8.13 -5.88 4.08
CA ILE A 12 -7.17 -6.91 4.48
C ILE A 12 -6.96 -7.91 3.36
N GLU A 13 -8.00 -8.39 2.69
CA GLU A 13 -7.84 -9.33 1.57
C GLU A 13 -7.10 -8.71 0.38
N LEU A 14 -7.29 -7.42 0.14
CA LEU A 14 -6.51 -6.68 -0.86
C LEU A 14 -5.02 -6.63 -0.47
N PHE A 15 -4.73 -6.28 0.79
CA PHE A 15 -3.36 -6.31 1.31
C PHE A 15 -2.74 -7.71 1.21
N ASP A 16 -3.50 -8.76 1.53
CA ASP A 16 -3.05 -10.15 1.44
C ASP A 16 -2.73 -10.56 -0.01
N SER A 17 -3.52 -10.07 -0.97
CA SER A 17 -3.27 -10.27 -2.40
C SER A 17 -1.96 -9.60 -2.82
N PHE A 18 -1.70 -8.37 -2.37
CA PHE A 18 -0.41 -7.71 -2.61
C PHE A 18 0.77 -8.44 -1.97
N VAL A 19 0.61 -8.96 -0.75
CA VAL A 19 1.68 -9.68 -0.03
C VAL A 19 2.00 -11.03 -0.68
N SER A 20 1.01 -11.68 -1.29
CA SER A 20 1.15 -13.01 -1.86
C SER A 20 1.54 -12.97 -3.34
N ASP A 21 0.83 -12.15 -4.11
CA ASP A 21 0.89 -12.15 -5.57
C ASP A 21 1.53 -10.87 -6.14
N GLY A 22 1.71 -9.85 -5.30
CA GLY A 22 2.17 -8.53 -5.73
C GLY A 22 1.08 -7.71 -6.45
N VAL A 23 -0.08 -8.28 -6.76
CA VAL A 23 -1.11 -7.63 -7.58
C VAL A 23 -2.50 -8.10 -7.17
N ILE A 24 -3.53 -7.35 -7.52
CA ILE A 24 -4.91 -7.79 -7.36
C ILE A 24 -5.42 -8.36 -8.68
N GLU A 25 -5.72 -9.66 -8.72
CA GLU A 25 -6.24 -10.42 -9.87
C GLU A 25 -7.77 -10.66 -9.77
N LYS A 26 -8.51 -9.66 -9.29
CA LYS A 26 -9.95 -9.80 -8.96
C LYS A 26 -10.78 -8.62 -9.49
N PRO A 27 -10.96 -8.48 -10.82
CA PRO A 27 -11.66 -7.35 -11.43
C PRO A 27 -13.09 -7.16 -10.91
N ARG A 28 -13.79 -8.26 -10.61
CA ARG A 28 -15.18 -8.22 -10.11
C ARG A 28 -15.35 -7.47 -8.79
N LEU A 29 -14.32 -7.45 -7.94
CA LEU A 29 -14.35 -6.68 -6.69
C LEU A 29 -14.59 -5.19 -6.94
N PHE A 30 -14.18 -4.72 -8.12
CA PHE A 30 -14.23 -3.31 -8.50
C PHE A 30 -15.25 -3.01 -9.60
N GLY A 31 -16.21 -3.92 -9.79
CA GLY A 31 -17.26 -3.77 -10.80
C GLY A 31 -16.79 -3.97 -12.24
N LEU A 32 -15.67 -4.67 -12.44
CA LEU A 32 -15.07 -4.89 -13.75
C LEU A 32 -15.22 -6.35 -14.20
N THR A 33 -15.33 -6.57 -15.51
CA THR A 33 -15.27 -7.90 -16.13
C THR A 33 -13.83 -8.39 -16.26
N ASP A 34 -12.93 -7.50 -16.66
CA ASP A 34 -11.49 -7.70 -16.76
C ASP A 34 -10.77 -6.36 -16.55
N PHE A 35 -9.44 -6.35 -16.62
CA PHE A 35 -8.64 -5.13 -16.55
C PHE A 35 -8.29 -4.60 -17.95
N SER A 36 -9.24 -4.60 -18.89
CA SER A 36 -9.08 -3.92 -20.18
C SER A 36 -9.52 -2.46 -20.10
N PRO A 37 -8.95 -1.57 -20.94
CA PRO A 37 -9.40 -0.17 -21.04
C PRO A 37 -10.92 -0.05 -21.27
N ALA A 38 -11.48 -0.88 -22.14
CA ALA A 38 -12.91 -0.90 -22.43
C ALA A 38 -13.75 -1.23 -21.18
N SER A 39 -13.31 -2.16 -20.34
CA SER A 39 -13.98 -2.46 -19.06
C SER A 39 -13.90 -1.29 -18.08
N PHE A 40 -12.77 -0.59 -18.02
CA PHE A 40 -12.61 0.60 -17.19
C PHE A 40 -13.51 1.76 -17.65
N ASP A 41 -13.52 2.05 -18.95
CA ASP A 41 -14.37 3.10 -19.55
C ASP A 41 -15.86 2.80 -19.30
N ALA A 42 -16.29 1.56 -19.55
CA ALA A 42 -17.68 1.14 -19.34
C ALA A 42 -18.10 1.21 -17.86
N ALA A 43 -17.17 0.95 -16.94
CA ALA A 43 -17.40 1.07 -15.50
C ALA A 43 -17.25 2.50 -14.98
N GLY A 44 -16.93 3.49 -15.83
CA GLY A 44 -16.80 4.90 -15.45
C GLY A 44 -15.60 5.16 -14.54
N TYR A 45 -14.45 4.55 -14.85
CA TYR A 45 -13.17 4.93 -14.28
C TYR A 45 -12.64 6.19 -14.98
N GLU A 46 -11.88 6.98 -14.24
CA GLU A 46 -11.19 8.14 -14.79
C GLU A 46 -9.84 7.71 -15.38
N LEU A 47 -9.59 8.08 -16.64
CA LEU A 47 -8.28 7.97 -17.26
C LEU A 47 -7.41 9.15 -16.84
N VAL A 48 -6.25 8.87 -16.26
CA VAL A 48 -5.25 9.87 -15.87
C VAL A 48 -3.96 9.66 -16.66
N GLY A 49 -3.53 10.71 -17.37
CA GLY A 49 -2.39 10.66 -18.28
C GLY A 49 -2.81 10.54 -19.74
N ASP A 50 -1.84 10.28 -20.62
CA ASP A 50 -2.05 10.06 -22.05
C ASP A 50 -2.08 8.55 -22.34
N SER A 51 -3.13 8.07 -23.00
CA SER A 51 -3.30 6.65 -23.31
C SER A 51 -2.24 6.07 -24.25
N SER A 52 -1.50 6.94 -24.96
CA SER A 52 -0.37 6.57 -25.80
C SER A 52 0.95 6.39 -25.02
N ASP A 53 1.02 6.87 -23.78
CA ASP A 53 2.18 6.76 -22.88
C ASP A 53 1.80 5.99 -21.61
N PHE A 54 2.60 6.09 -20.55
CA PHE A 54 2.25 5.62 -19.21
C PHE A 54 1.02 6.40 -18.70
N HIS A 55 -0.01 5.65 -18.36
CA HIS A 55 -1.26 6.18 -17.82
C HIS A 55 -1.86 5.21 -16.81
N PHE A 56 -2.94 5.63 -16.16
CA PHE A 56 -3.71 4.74 -15.31
C PHE A 56 -5.18 5.09 -15.28
N TYR A 57 -5.98 4.08 -14.97
CA TYR A 57 -7.39 4.25 -14.64
C TYR A 57 -7.55 4.28 -13.13
N GLU A 58 -8.35 5.21 -12.61
CA GLU A 58 -8.69 5.24 -11.19
C GLU A 58 -10.17 5.44 -10.89
N LYS A 59 -10.61 4.87 -9.76
CA LYS A 59 -11.96 5.09 -9.23
C LYS A 59 -11.99 4.87 -7.72
N ALA A 60 -12.79 5.68 -7.04
CA ALA A 60 -13.05 5.53 -5.62
C ALA A 60 -14.00 4.35 -5.35
N HIS A 61 -13.71 3.59 -4.30
CA HIS A 61 -14.53 2.50 -3.78
C HIS A 61 -14.57 2.56 -2.25
N VAL A 62 -15.47 1.79 -1.66
CA VAL A 62 -15.54 1.62 -0.20
C VAL A 62 -15.14 0.19 0.16
N ALA A 63 -14.09 0.07 0.97
CA ALA A 63 -13.67 -1.20 1.55
C ALA A 63 -14.12 -1.32 3.00
N ARG A 64 -14.28 -2.56 3.46
CA ARG A 64 -14.42 -2.89 4.88
C ARG A 64 -13.05 -3.10 5.51
N TYR A 65 -12.87 -2.53 6.70
CA TYR A 65 -11.70 -2.72 7.53
C TYR A 65 -12.09 -2.70 9.00
N ARG A 66 -11.94 -3.85 9.68
CA ARG A 66 -12.27 -4.01 11.11
C ARG A 66 -13.67 -3.49 11.47
N GLY A 67 -14.66 -3.87 10.67
CA GLY A 67 -16.07 -3.49 10.84
C GLY A 67 -16.43 -2.07 10.37
N ARG A 68 -15.45 -1.27 9.90
CA ARG A 68 -15.66 0.11 9.44
C ARG A 68 -15.55 0.21 7.93
N ALA A 69 -16.24 1.18 7.35
CA ALA A 69 -16.02 1.59 5.97
C ALA A 69 -14.74 2.43 5.89
N VAL A 70 -13.94 2.22 4.85
CA VAL A 70 -12.74 2.96 4.52
C VAL A 70 -12.77 3.24 3.03
N ASP A 71 -12.66 4.52 2.67
CA ASP A 71 -12.53 4.91 1.27
C ASP A 71 -11.18 4.43 0.73
N ILE A 72 -11.22 3.83 -0.46
CA ILE A 72 -10.05 3.44 -1.21
C ILE A 72 -10.15 4.00 -2.63
N ILE A 73 -9.02 4.18 -3.29
CA ILE A 73 -8.94 4.50 -4.71
C ILE A 73 -8.19 3.35 -5.36
N PHE A 74 -8.88 2.57 -6.19
CA PHE A 74 -8.22 1.55 -7.00
C PHE A 74 -7.58 2.21 -8.21
N LYS A 75 -6.33 1.86 -8.52
CA LYS A 75 -5.57 2.35 -9.66
C LYS A 75 -5.07 1.17 -10.48
N SER A 76 -5.25 1.19 -11.79
CA SER A 76 -4.70 0.19 -12.72
C SER A 76 -3.78 0.89 -13.71
N TYR A 77 -2.51 0.50 -13.72
CA TYR A 77 -1.43 1.11 -14.50
C TYR A 77 -1.31 0.45 -15.86
N PHE A 78 -1.05 1.26 -16.88
CA PHE A 78 -0.91 0.84 -18.26
C PHE A 78 0.34 1.44 -18.91
N LEU A 79 0.95 0.65 -19.79
CA LEU A 79 1.95 1.12 -20.75
C LEU A 79 1.68 0.49 -22.10
N SER A 80 1.68 1.31 -23.16
CA SER A 80 1.53 0.84 -24.55
C SER A 80 0.30 -0.07 -24.73
N GLY A 81 -0.82 0.30 -24.09
CA GLY A 81 -2.10 -0.42 -24.14
C GLY A 81 -2.16 -1.72 -23.34
N ARG A 82 -1.13 -2.07 -22.55
CA ARG A 82 -1.12 -3.26 -21.69
C ARG A 82 -1.21 -2.86 -20.22
N GLU A 83 -2.07 -3.55 -19.47
CA GLU A 83 -2.05 -3.44 -18.01
C GLU A 83 -0.75 -4.05 -17.49
N ILE A 84 -0.08 -3.31 -16.63
CA ILE A 84 1.22 -3.68 -16.07
C ILE A 84 1.13 -4.00 -14.57
N GLY A 85 0.16 -3.42 -13.86
CA GLY A 85 -0.10 -3.71 -12.46
C GLY A 85 -1.14 -2.77 -11.86
N ASN A 86 -1.38 -2.89 -10.56
CA ASN A 86 -2.34 -2.05 -9.87
C ASN A 86 -1.88 -1.62 -8.47
N GLY A 87 -2.56 -0.61 -7.94
CA GLY A 87 -2.28 0.00 -6.64
C GLY A 87 -3.55 0.46 -5.96
N ILE A 88 -3.47 0.71 -4.66
CA ILE A 88 -4.58 1.23 -3.88
C ILE A 88 -4.15 2.45 -3.08
N GLY A 89 -4.83 3.57 -3.32
CA GLY A 89 -4.88 4.70 -2.40
C GLY A 89 -5.82 4.40 -1.23
N VAL A 90 -5.41 4.74 -0.01
CA VAL A 90 -6.15 4.45 1.23
C VAL A 90 -6.51 5.75 1.95
N GLY A 91 -7.81 5.93 2.19
CA GLY A 91 -8.37 7.02 2.95
C GLY A 91 -7.91 7.03 4.42
N PRO A 92 -8.27 8.06 5.20
CA PRO A 92 -7.94 8.12 6.62
C PRO A 92 -8.50 6.93 7.42
N GLY A 93 -7.80 6.50 8.47
CA GLY A 93 -8.33 5.55 9.46
C GLY A 93 -7.57 4.22 9.58
N VAL A 94 -6.74 3.88 8.58
CA VAL A 94 -5.94 2.64 8.60
C VAL A 94 -4.57 2.92 9.22
N ARG A 95 -4.30 2.33 10.38
CA ARG A 95 -3.00 2.50 11.08
C ARG A 95 -1.96 1.54 10.53
N LEU A 96 -0.73 2.03 10.32
CA LEU A 96 0.40 1.21 9.86
C LEU A 96 0.66 0.01 10.78
N ILE A 97 0.74 0.23 12.09
CA ILE A 97 0.97 -0.84 13.09
C ILE A 97 -0.09 -1.94 13.00
N SER A 98 -1.31 -1.62 12.58
CA SER A 98 -2.36 -2.62 12.41
C SER A 98 -2.10 -3.53 11.21
N LEU A 99 -1.63 -2.99 10.08
CA LEU A 99 -1.22 -3.80 8.92
C LEU A 99 0.04 -4.61 9.23
N LEU A 100 1.04 -4.01 9.88
CA LEU A 100 2.24 -4.74 10.28
C LEU A 100 1.91 -5.94 11.19
N ARG A 101 1.00 -5.75 12.16
CA ARG A 101 0.54 -6.85 13.02
C ARG A 101 -0.16 -7.96 12.23
N HIS A 102 -0.95 -7.59 11.23
CA HIS A 102 -1.59 -8.56 10.34
C HIS A 102 -0.54 -9.33 9.54
N TYR A 103 0.42 -8.63 8.92
CA TYR A 103 1.55 -9.24 8.21
C TYR A 103 2.35 -10.22 9.11
N LYS A 104 2.69 -9.79 10.34
CA LYS A 104 3.34 -10.63 11.35
C LYS A 104 2.59 -11.94 11.58
N ALA A 105 1.28 -11.85 11.76
CA ALA A 105 0.43 -13.00 12.03
C ALA A 105 0.33 -13.91 10.80
N MET A 106 0.12 -13.34 9.61
CA MET A 106 0.08 -14.07 8.34
C MET A 106 1.37 -14.85 8.08
N ARG A 107 2.53 -14.25 8.35
CA ARG A 107 3.85 -14.88 8.16
C ARG A 107 4.32 -15.72 9.35
N GLY A 108 3.55 -15.79 10.44
CA GLY A 108 3.94 -16.55 11.64
C GLY A 108 5.19 -16.02 12.36
N LEU A 109 5.50 -14.73 12.25
CA LEU A 109 6.73 -14.15 12.76
C LEU A 109 6.67 -13.90 14.29
N ALA A 110 7.78 -14.16 14.97
CA ALA A 110 7.95 -13.80 16.38
C ALA A 110 8.03 -12.28 16.56
N HIS A 111 8.81 -11.60 15.71
CA HIS A 111 8.93 -10.14 15.64
C HIS A 111 8.84 -9.65 14.18
N ILE A 112 8.45 -8.39 13.95
CA ILE A 112 8.42 -7.83 12.59
C ILE A 112 9.80 -7.82 11.96
N SER A 113 10.83 -7.61 12.77
CA SER A 113 12.22 -7.61 12.35
C SER A 113 12.71 -8.93 11.76
N ASP A 114 12.01 -10.03 12.05
CA ASP A 114 12.39 -11.36 11.54
C ASP A 114 11.91 -11.55 10.09
N GLY A 115 11.05 -10.65 9.59
CA GLY A 115 10.57 -10.64 8.21
C GLY A 115 11.36 -9.72 7.30
N GLY A 116 11.10 -9.80 5.98
CA GLY A 116 11.67 -8.91 4.96
C GLY A 116 11.11 -7.48 4.97
N VAL A 117 11.03 -6.84 6.15
CA VAL A 117 10.38 -5.54 6.35
C VAL A 117 11.41 -4.44 6.56
N LYS A 118 11.48 -3.48 5.62
CA LYS A 118 12.43 -2.35 5.63
C LYS A 118 11.67 -1.02 5.69
N PHE A 119 12.12 -0.11 6.55
CA PHE A 119 11.48 1.19 6.74
C PHE A 119 12.29 2.32 6.11
N TYR A 120 11.56 3.26 5.52
CA TYR A 120 12.09 4.46 4.88
C TYR A 120 11.29 5.67 5.36
N PHE A 121 11.95 6.81 5.55
CA PHE A 121 11.31 8.03 6.05
C PHE A 121 11.78 9.27 5.30
N SER A 122 10.92 10.29 5.28
CA SER A 122 11.35 11.66 5.02
C SER A 122 12.22 12.18 6.17
N ASN A 123 13.01 13.23 5.91
CA ASN A 123 13.89 13.87 6.90
C ASN A 123 13.16 14.26 8.20
N ASP A 124 11.91 14.75 8.07
CA ASP A 124 11.07 15.16 9.21
C ASP A 124 10.27 13.99 9.84
N ARG A 125 10.40 12.79 9.27
CA ARG A 125 9.73 11.54 9.66
C ARG A 125 8.21 11.63 9.68
N ARG A 126 7.62 12.63 9.01
CA ARG A 126 6.17 12.75 8.88
C ARG A 126 5.64 11.81 7.82
N ASP A 127 6.39 11.61 6.76
CA ASP A 127 6.10 10.66 5.70
C ASP A 127 7.07 9.50 5.77
N GLY A 128 6.63 8.36 5.28
CA GLY A 128 7.48 7.19 5.17
C GLY A 128 6.86 6.12 4.32
N ALA A 129 7.66 5.09 4.10
CA ALA A 129 7.26 3.89 3.41
C ALA A 129 7.83 2.69 4.16
N VAL A 130 7.10 1.59 4.10
CA VAL A 130 7.62 0.28 4.47
C VAL A 130 7.64 -0.58 3.21
N ILE A 131 8.74 -1.27 3.00
CA ILE A 131 8.91 -2.24 1.93
C ILE A 131 8.85 -3.63 2.55
N PHE A 132 7.93 -4.46 2.08
CA PHE A 132 7.79 -5.87 2.44
C PHE A 132 8.38 -6.72 1.32
N ASP A 133 9.18 -7.72 1.70
CA ASP A 133 9.74 -8.75 0.82
C ASP A 133 10.38 -8.17 -0.47
N ASP A 134 11.02 -7.00 -0.32
CA ASP A 134 11.71 -6.24 -1.37
C ASP A 134 10.90 -5.79 -2.60
N SER A 135 9.56 -5.92 -2.58
CA SER A 135 8.70 -5.59 -3.74
C SER A 135 7.42 -4.84 -3.41
N LEU A 136 6.80 -5.08 -2.25
CA LEU A 136 5.56 -4.43 -1.84
C LEU A 136 5.84 -3.17 -1.02
N VAL A 137 5.33 -2.04 -1.47
CA VAL A 137 5.44 -0.74 -0.82
C VAL A 137 4.12 -0.36 -0.15
N VAL A 138 4.19 -0.03 1.13
CA VAL A 138 3.11 0.67 1.84
C VAL A 138 3.60 2.04 2.27
N ARG A 139 3.07 3.09 1.63
CA ARG A 139 3.32 4.47 2.03
C ARG A 139 2.41 4.87 3.18
N PHE A 140 2.93 5.67 4.09
CA PHE A 140 2.19 6.14 5.26
C PHE A 140 2.59 7.58 5.63
N VAL A 141 1.69 8.24 6.35
CA VAL A 141 1.88 9.62 6.82
C VAL A 141 1.42 9.79 8.25
N LYS A 142 2.04 10.74 8.94
CA LYS A 142 1.63 11.28 10.23
C LYS A 142 0.99 12.65 10.04
N LYS A 143 -0.34 12.69 10.07
CA LYS A 143 -1.12 13.93 9.89
C LYS A 143 -1.01 14.90 11.07
N THR A 144 -0.90 14.41 12.31
CA THR A 144 -0.90 15.27 13.51
C THR A 144 0.29 15.00 14.43
N ARG A 145 0.60 15.94 15.34
CA ARG A 145 1.73 15.79 16.29
C ARG A 145 1.61 14.54 17.16
N HIS A 146 0.40 14.22 17.63
CA HIS A 146 0.10 13.10 18.54
C HIS A 146 -0.46 11.84 17.84
N GLY A 147 -0.84 11.96 16.56
CA GLY A 147 -1.35 10.84 15.77
C GLY A 147 -0.30 9.77 15.49
N GLY A 148 -0.76 8.54 15.24
CA GLY A 148 0.10 7.48 14.70
C GLY A 148 0.26 7.58 13.18
N TYR A 149 1.12 6.75 12.61
CA TYR A 149 1.24 6.62 11.16
C TYR A 149 0.01 5.97 10.55
N LEU A 150 -0.52 6.59 9.51
CA LEU A 150 -1.68 6.15 8.76
C LEU A 150 -1.26 5.76 7.34
N VAL A 151 -1.74 4.60 6.89
CA VAL A 151 -1.52 4.11 5.53
C VAL A 151 -2.15 5.06 4.53
N ARG A 152 -1.47 5.23 3.39
CA ARG A 152 -1.88 6.10 2.27
C ARG A 152 -1.92 5.38 0.96
N THR A 153 -0.98 4.49 0.71
CA THR A 153 -0.88 3.78 -0.55
C THR A 153 -0.34 2.38 -0.31
N ILE A 154 -0.84 1.42 -1.08
CA ILE A 154 -0.33 0.05 -1.17
C ILE A 154 -0.09 -0.21 -2.66
N GLU A 155 1.16 -0.48 -3.03
CA GLU A 155 1.63 -0.67 -4.41
C GLU A 155 2.75 -1.69 -4.41
N SER A 156 3.05 -2.30 -5.55
CA SER A 156 4.17 -3.22 -5.66
C SER A 156 5.01 -2.93 -6.91
N ASP A 157 6.17 -3.57 -6.98
CA ASP A 157 6.98 -3.64 -8.19
C ASP A 157 6.47 -4.66 -9.21
N PHE A 158 5.27 -5.22 -9.03
CA PHE A 158 4.70 -6.17 -9.99
C PHE A 158 4.56 -5.49 -11.36
N ASP A 159 5.17 -6.11 -12.37
CA ASP A 159 5.02 -5.74 -13.76
C ASP A 159 4.79 -6.99 -14.59
N ARG A 160 3.57 -7.10 -15.12
CA ARG A 160 3.18 -8.23 -15.98
C ARG A 160 4.02 -8.34 -17.26
N THR A 161 4.65 -7.24 -17.68
CA THR A 161 5.47 -7.22 -18.90
C THR A 161 6.94 -7.55 -18.65
N GLY A 162 7.40 -7.47 -17.40
CA GLY A 162 8.81 -7.65 -17.01
C GLY A 162 9.77 -6.57 -17.53
N ASN A 163 9.26 -5.53 -18.17
CA ASN A 163 10.02 -4.43 -18.75
C ASN A 163 10.46 -3.42 -17.69
N PHE A 164 9.69 -3.33 -16.61
CA PHE A 164 9.95 -2.49 -15.47
C PHE A 164 10.42 -3.33 -14.30
N LYS A 165 11.43 -2.82 -13.62
CA LYS A 165 11.87 -3.33 -12.33
C LYS A 165 11.93 -2.17 -11.37
N ARG A 166 11.40 -2.38 -10.17
CA ARG A 166 11.58 -1.46 -9.04
C ARG A 166 10.92 -0.09 -9.23
N ILE A 167 9.72 -0.02 -9.82
CA ILE A 167 9.00 1.27 -9.94
C ILE A 167 8.64 1.78 -8.54
N ALA A 168 7.87 0.99 -7.79
CA ALA A 168 7.37 1.39 -6.47
C ALA A 168 8.54 1.51 -5.48
N THR A 169 9.40 0.49 -5.41
CA THR A 169 10.51 0.50 -4.46
C THR A 169 11.61 1.47 -4.85
N GLY A 170 11.86 1.68 -6.15
CA GLY A 170 12.81 2.67 -6.66
C GLY A 170 12.39 4.09 -6.30
N SER A 171 11.11 4.42 -6.49
CA SER A 171 10.56 5.72 -6.09
C SER A 171 10.74 6.01 -4.60
N VAL A 172 10.55 4.99 -3.74
CA VAL A 172 10.82 5.12 -2.29
C VAL A 172 12.31 5.36 -2.04
N LYS A 173 13.18 4.51 -2.59
CA LYS A 173 14.62 4.56 -2.37
C LYS A 173 15.28 5.83 -2.93
N SER A 174 14.67 6.49 -3.91
CA SER A 174 15.17 7.75 -4.47
C SER A 174 14.69 9.00 -3.71
N SER A 175 13.66 8.89 -2.87
CA SER A 175 13.02 10.05 -2.23
C SER A 175 13.02 10.01 -0.71
N MET A 176 13.45 8.90 -0.10
CA MET A 176 13.42 8.68 1.34
C MET A 176 14.66 7.93 1.82
N ASP A 177 15.04 8.19 3.07
CA ASP A 177 16.19 7.55 3.68
C ASP A 177 15.82 6.24 4.35
N PHE A 178 16.64 5.21 4.12
CA PHE A 178 16.54 3.95 4.85
C PHE A 178 16.74 4.19 6.35
N CYS A 179 15.87 3.60 7.17
CA CYS A 179 15.92 3.72 8.61
C CYS A 179 16.02 2.35 9.27
N ASN A 180 17.20 2.07 9.85
CA ASN A 180 17.37 0.92 10.72
C ASN A 180 16.69 1.18 12.07
N LEU A 181 15.50 0.60 12.27
CA LEU A 181 14.73 0.78 13.50
C LEU A 181 15.39 0.15 14.75
N PHE A 182 16.32 -0.80 14.59
CA PHE A 182 17.09 -1.35 15.71
C PHE A 182 18.05 -0.30 16.29
N GLU A 183 18.82 0.35 15.41
CA GLU A 183 19.83 1.35 15.79
C GLU A 183 19.17 2.65 16.26
N ALA A 184 18.05 3.03 15.65
CA ALA A 184 17.27 4.21 16.04
C ALA A 184 16.74 4.15 17.49
N LYS A 185 16.80 2.99 18.15
CA LYS A 185 16.43 2.81 19.56
C LYS A 185 17.43 3.49 20.52
N GLY A 186 18.70 3.65 20.13
CA GLY A 186 19.73 4.22 21.00
C GLY A 186 19.71 5.76 21.08
N GLU A 187 19.38 6.42 19.97
CA GLU A 187 19.56 7.87 19.83
C GLU A 187 18.31 8.70 20.16
N PHE A 188 17.11 8.11 20.17
CA PHE A 188 15.86 8.88 20.06
C PHE A 188 14.82 8.69 21.18
N PHE A 189 15.10 7.90 22.23
CA PHE A 189 14.25 7.89 23.44
C PHE A 189 14.40 9.17 24.31
N GLY A 190 14.71 10.30 23.68
CA GLY A 190 14.66 11.63 24.28
C GLY A 190 13.25 12.21 24.15
N ARG A 191 12.68 12.64 25.28
CA ARG A 191 11.39 13.33 25.36
C ARG A 191 11.27 14.41 24.25
N GLY A 192 10.44 14.17 23.22
CA GLY A 192 9.85 15.26 22.43
C GLY A 192 9.87 15.18 20.90
N LYS A 193 10.56 14.24 20.23
CA LYS A 193 10.79 14.36 18.78
C LYS A 193 9.77 13.66 17.84
N CYS A 194 9.25 12.46 18.10
CA CYS A 194 8.07 11.93 17.36
C CYS A 194 7.43 10.69 18.02
N SER A 195 6.35 10.85 18.80
CA SER A 195 5.74 9.73 19.53
C SER A 195 5.18 8.60 18.65
N ALA A 196 4.94 8.83 17.37
CA ALA A 196 4.53 7.78 16.43
C ALA A 196 5.72 6.89 16.04
N PHE A 197 6.89 7.49 15.82
CA PHE A 197 8.12 6.80 15.50
C PHE A 197 8.55 5.91 16.66
N ASP A 198 8.57 6.44 17.89
CA ASP A 198 8.96 5.67 19.07
C ASP A 198 8.05 4.45 19.29
N ARG A 199 6.74 4.60 19.04
CA ARG A 199 5.77 3.50 19.09
C ARG A 199 6.03 2.45 18.00
N LEU A 200 6.39 2.89 16.80
CA LEU A 200 6.71 1.98 15.69
C LEU A 200 8.01 1.23 15.96
N ALA A 201 9.08 1.93 16.37
CA ALA A 201 10.37 1.33 16.73
C ALA A 201 10.22 0.33 17.88
N LYS A 202 9.42 0.66 18.91
CA LYS A 202 9.09 -0.27 19.98
C LYS A 202 8.35 -1.51 19.45
N PHE A 203 7.35 -1.32 18.59
CA PHE A 203 6.57 -2.43 18.01
C PHE A 203 7.41 -3.32 17.09
N TYR A 204 8.37 -2.76 16.36
CA TYR A 204 9.22 -3.53 15.44
C TYR A 204 10.02 -4.64 16.14
N LEU A 205 10.34 -4.42 17.42
CA LEU A 205 11.15 -5.30 18.27
C LEU A 205 10.33 -6.22 19.19
N THR A 206 8.99 -6.18 19.10
CA THR A 206 8.06 -6.95 19.95
C THR A 206 7.11 -7.77 19.10
#